data_AF-A0A151T7M6-F1
#
_entry.id   AF-A0A151T7M6-F1
#
_cell.length_a   1.000
_cell.length_b   1.000
_cell.length_c   1.000
_cell.angle_alpha   90.00
_cell.angle_beta   90.00
_cell.angle_gamma   90.00
#
_symmetry.space_group_name_H-M   'P 1'
#
loop_
_entity.id
_entity.type
_entity.pdbx_description
1 polymer ?
#
loop_
_entity_poly.entity_id
_entity_poly.type
_entity_poly.pdbx_seq_one_letter_code
_entity_poly.pdbx_strand_id
1 'polypeptide(L)' 'MSLYASWVSVLMPGDEVPSFIAHPAPAPCCPERISWPSHQHSTFPCSTYNTLPNINQA' A
#
# COMPACT_ATOMS: atom_id res chain seq x y z
N MET A 1 -28.14 0.85 -5.22
CA MET A 1 -28.73 2.21 -5.17
C MET A 1 -27.71 3.23 -5.68
N SER A 2 -27.29 3.15 -6.95
CA SER A 2 -26.24 4.02 -7.53
C SER A 2 -26.72 4.92 -8.66
N LEU A 3 -28.00 4.84 -9.05
CA LEU A 3 -28.57 5.62 -10.16
C LEU A 3 -28.57 7.13 -9.91
N TYR A 4 -28.53 7.57 -8.65
CA TYR A 4 -28.46 8.99 -8.30
C TYR A 4 -27.07 9.58 -8.48
N ALA A 5 -25.99 8.78 -8.49
CA ALA A 5 -24.64 9.32 -8.63
C ALA A 5 -24.30 9.74 -10.07
N SER A 6 -24.97 9.17 -11.09
CA SER A 6 -24.65 9.44 -12.49
C SER A 6 -25.42 10.63 -13.09
N TRP A 7 -26.23 11.35 -12.32
CA TRP A 7 -27.02 12.49 -12.84
C TRP A 7 -27.04 13.69 -11.90
N VAL A 8 -26.15 13.72 -10.91
CA VAL A 8 -26.04 14.82 -9.96
C VAL A 8 -24.83 15.67 -10.33
N SER A 9 -25.10 16.89 -10.76
CA SER A 9 -24.10 17.95 -10.89
C SER A 9 -23.91 18.61 -9.52
N VAL A 10 -22.67 18.76 -9.06
CA VAL A 10 -22.32 19.39 -7.79
C VAL A 10 -21.62 20.71 -8.06
N LEU A 11 -22.08 21.77 -7.39
CA LEU A 11 -21.40 23.07 -7.43
C LEU A 11 -20.28 23.08 -6.39
N MET A 12 -19.04 23.29 -6.84
CA MET A 12 -17.90 23.42 -5.95
C MET A 12 -17.83 24.84 -5.38
N PRO A 13 -17.35 25.03 -4.14
CA PRO A 13 -17.15 26.37 -3.60
C PRO A 13 -16.19 27.20 -4.47
N GLY A 14 -16.65 28.35 -4.95
CA GLY A 14 -15.85 29.25 -5.81
C GLY A 14 -16.09 29.09 -7.32
N ASP A 15 -16.85 28.06 -7.73
CA ASP A 15 -17.24 27.87 -9.12
C ASP A 15 -18.64 28.45 -9.39
N GLU A 16 -18.83 29.05 -10.57
CA GLU A 16 -20.15 29.52 -11.04
C GLU A 16 -20.95 28.42 -11.75
N VAL A 17 -20.31 27.34 -12.17
CA VAL A 17 -20.91 26.26 -12.96
C VAL A 17 -20.75 24.93 -12.23
N PRO A 18 -21.82 24.12 -12.08
CA PRO A 18 -21.75 22.85 -11.39
C PRO A 18 -20.95 21.82 -12.20
N SER A 19 -20.07 21.09 -11.51
CA SER A 19 -19.29 20.00 -12.08
C SER A 19 -20.00 18.66 -11.91
N PHE A 20 -19.98 17.85 -12.95
CA PHE A 20 -20.57 16.51 -12.91
C PHE A 20 -19.70 15.58 -12.05
N ILE A 21 -20.33 14.83 -11.13
CA ILE A 21 -19.62 13.83 -10.33
C ILE A 21 -19.21 12.69 -11.26
N ALA A 22 -17.91 12.42 -11.35
CA ALA A 22 -17.42 11.28 -12.11
C ALA A 22 -18.01 9.97 -11.56
N HIS A 23 -18.27 9.01 -12.44
CA HIS A 23 -18.72 7.69 -12.01
C HIS A 23 -17.74 7.10 -10.97
N PRO A 24 -18.25 6.42 -9.92
CA PRO A 24 -17.39 5.72 -8.98
C PRO A 24 -16.39 4.82 -9.71
N ALA A 25 -15.19 4.70 -9.16
CA ALA A 25 -14.18 3.80 -9.72
C ALA A 25 -14.78 2.39 -9.89
N PRO A 26 -14.50 1.70 -11.02
CA PRO A 26 -14.91 0.32 -11.20
C PRO A 26 -14.45 -0.56 -10.02
N ALA A 27 -15.21 -1.61 -9.72
CA ALA A 27 -14.83 -2.54 -8.67
C ALA A 27 -13.42 -3.13 -8.95
N PRO A 28 -12.58 -3.31 -7.92
CA PRO A 28 -11.29 -3.97 -8.09
C PRO A 28 -11.46 -5.34 -8.75
N CYS A 29 -10.62 -5.65 -9.73
CA CYS A 29 -10.58 -6.98 -10.33
C CYS A 29 -10.14 -8.03 -9.31
N CYS A 30 -10.54 -9.29 -9.52
CA CYS A 30 -10.03 -10.41 -8.72
C CYS A 30 -8.49 -10.41 -8.73
N PRO A 31 -7.83 -10.55 -7.57
CA PRO A 31 -6.38 -10.68 -7.52
C PRO A 31 -5.94 -11.87 -8.37
N GLU A 32 -4.95 -11.65 -9.23
CA GLU A 32 -4.34 -12.73 -9.98
C GLU A 32 -3.68 -13.68 -8.98
N ARG A 33 -4.13 -14.94 -8.91
CA ARG A 33 -3.59 -15.94 -7.97
C ARG A 33 -2.23 -16.48 -8.43
N ILE A 34 -1.40 -15.65 -9.08
CA ILE A 34 -0.03 -16.03 -9.42
C ILE A 34 0.72 -16.22 -8.09
N SER A 35 1.18 -17.44 -7.86
CA SER A 35 2.17 -17.71 -6.83
C SER A 35 3.47 -17.03 -7.23
N TRP A 36 3.78 -15.90 -6.60
CA TRP A 36 5.10 -15.30 -6.71
C TRP A 36 6.14 -16.31 -6.18
N PRO A 37 7.29 -16.48 -6.86
CA PRO A 37 8.35 -17.35 -6.36
C PRO A 37 8.82 -16.85 -4.99
N SER A 38 9.01 -17.76 -4.04
CA SER A 38 9.54 -17.42 -2.71
C SER A 38 10.92 -16.78 -2.87
N HIS A 39 11.07 -15.54 -2.42
CA HIS A 39 12.39 -14.93 -2.26
C HIS A 39 13.15 -15.73 -1.19
N GLN A 40 14.15 -16.52 -1.60
CA GLN A 40 15.03 -17.16 -0.64
C GLN A 40 15.87 -16.06 0.01
N HIS A 41 15.58 -15.78 1.28
CA HIS A 41 16.46 -14.98 2.10
C HIS A 41 17.68 -15.84 2.40
N SER A 42 18.73 -15.69 1.60
CA SER A 42 20.06 -16.22 1.90
C SER A 42 20.42 -15.69 3.28
N THR A 43 20.27 -16.52 4.31
CA THR A 43 20.69 -16.16 5.65
C THR A 43 22.21 -16.15 5.61
N PHE A 44 22.79 -14.98 5.36
CA PHE A 44 24.21 -14.78 5.51
C PHE A 44 24.54 -15.05 6.99
N PRO A 45 25.41 -16.02 7.31
CA PRO A 45 25.86 -16.17 8.68
C PRO A 45 26.56 -14.88 9.06
N CYS A 46 25.97 -14.13 10.00
CA CYS A 46 26.66 -13.02 10.64
C CYS A 46 27.88 -13.62 11.32
N SER A 47 29.07 -13.36 10.78
CA SER A 47 30.32 -13.76 11.39
C SER A 47 30.37 -13.16 12.79
N THR A 48 30.16 -13.99 13.81
CA THR A 48 30.34 -13.64 15.21
C THR A 48 31.80 -13.22 15.40
N TYR A 49 32.08 -11.92 15.35
CA TYR A 49 33.37 -11.40 15.74
C TYR A 49 33.44 -11.38 17.27
N ASN A 50 34.09 -12.42 17.78
CA ASN A 50 34.93 -12.45 18.97
C ASN A 50 34.35 -11.96 20.31
N THR A 51 34.14 -12.94 21.18
CA THR A 51 34.33 -12.87 22.63
C THR A 51 35.47 -11.93 23.01
N LEU A 52 35.16 -10.81 23.67
CA LEU A 52 36.16 -10.04 24.41
C LEU A 52 36.28 -10.68 25.81
N PRO A 53 37.45 -11.19 26.23
CA PRO A 53 37.62 -11.59 27.62
C PRO A 53 37.53 -10.33 28.50
N ASN A 54 36.57 -10.34 29.41
CA ASN A 54 36.34 -9.31 30.41
C ASN A 54 37.62 -9.14 31.26
N ILE A 55 38.23 -7.96 31.24
CA ILE A 55 39.42 -7.57 32.00
C ILE A 55 39.09 -6.60 33.14
N ASN A 56 37.97 -6.82 33.83
CA ASN A 56 37.64 -6.07 35.04
C ASN A 56 37.86 -6.98 36.27
N GLN A 57 39.12 -7.23 36.60
CA GLN A 57 39.52 -7.70 37.93
C GLN A 57 40.11 -6.50 38.69
N ALA A 58 39.32 -5.93 39.62
CA ALA A 58 39.77 -5.15 40.78
C ALA A 58 38.60 -5.06 41.79
#